data_AF-A0A1W9SLD2-F1
#
_entry.id   AF-A0A1W9SLD2-F1
#
_cell.length_a   1.000
_cell.length_b   1.000
_cell.length_c   1.000
_cell.angle_alpha   90.00
_cell.angle_beta   90.00
_cell.angle_gamma   90.00
#
_symmetry.space_group_name_H-M   'P 1'
#
loop_
_entity.id
_entity.type
_entity.pdbx_description
1 polymer ?
#
loop_
_entity_poly.entity_id
_entity_poly.type
_entity_poly.pdbx_seq_one_letter_code
_entity_poly.pdbx_strand_id
1 'polypeptide(L)'
;MEDKNNDYRLSFFKPNNEYSRSNRNLVFTLVIIWAMAVFGFHILMRIIEKPKPEEAMIEYQKVKTNVFSEKSSVQEKQKFCSSVMSVLGKAYLRDPKLKKINKDYQEVLNNTLGWISYSLMPKNLRKEFENKLKSYNSEKTEEKISEKRGFFSDFMEPHWNFIIPKDSKFSNVKKSIFIYQIKSDNLFKLPSEYQKKMDVIMELYLVHNQSFLTDTKFLGFPFHYFYSAIFLLVLFVFLCWVYAYQTEVLNKKFSVEE
;
A
#
# COMPACT_ATOMS: atom_id res chain seq x y z
N MET A 1 4.84 -74.42 -1.45
CA MET A 1 5.39 -73.08 -1.72
C MET A 1 4.24 -72.11 -1.56
N GLU A 2 4.08 -71.55 -0.36
CA GLU A 2 3.06 -70.53 -0.13
C GLU A 2 3.61 -69.18 -0.61
N ASP A 3 2.95 -68.63 -1.62
CA ASP A 3 3.12 -67.22 -2.01
C ASP A 3 2.70 -66.34 -0.83
N LYS A 4 3.69 -65.87 -0.06
CA LYS A 4 3.53 -64.70 0.80
C LYS A 4 3.31 -63.51 -0.13
N ASN A 5 2.03 -63.28 -0.44
CA ASN A 5 1.54 -62.12 -1.14
C ASN A 5 1.80 -60.90 -0.24
N ASN A 6 3.03 -60.36 -0.30
CA ASN A 6 3.41 -59.11 0.34
C ASN A 6 2.60 -58.02 -0.36
N ASP A 7 1.44 -57.70 0.20
CA ASP A 7 0.56 -56.66 -0.32
C ASP A 7 1.24 -55.30 -0.11
N TYR A 8 2.07 -54.90 -1.09
CA TYR A 8 2.78 -53.62 -1.15
C TYR A 8 1.83 -52.43 -1.41
N ARG A 9 0.60 -52.49 -0.89
CA ARG A 9 -0.35 -51.38 -0.91
C ARG A 9 0.10 -50.32 0.08
N LEU A 10 0.96 -49.43 -0.40
CA LEU A 10 1.34 -48.20 0.27
C LEU A 10 0.13 -47.28 0.33
N SER A 11 -0.54 -47.22 1.49
CA SER A 11 -1.58 -46.24 1.76
C SER A 11 -1.07 -45.19 2.74
N PHE A 12 -1.00 -43.94 2.27
CA PHE A 12 -0.58 -42.81 3.10
C PHE A 12 -1.55 -42.54 4.26
N PHE A 13 -2.85 -42.62 4.00
CA PHE A 13 -3.89 -42.33 4.99
C PHE A 13 -4.24 -43.52 5.90
N LYS A 14 -3.97 -44.75 5.44
CA LYS A 14 -4.18 -45.98 6.22
C LYS A 14 -2.92 -46.85 6.16
N PRO A 15 -1.84 -46.48 6.89
CA PRO A 15 -0.59 -47.22 6.80
C PRO A 15 -0.73 -48.61 7.43
N ASN A 16 -0.55 -49.64 6.60
CA ASN A 16 -0.81 -51.04 6.95
C ASN A 16 0.42 -51.79 7.48
N ASN A 17 1.63 -51.23 7.32
CA ASN A 17 2.88 -51.79 7.83
C ASN A 17 3.74 -50.71 8.52
N GLU A 18 4.75 -51.14 9.29
CA GLU A 18 5.63 -50.22 10.05
C GLU A 18 6.37 -49.24 9.15
N TYR A 19 6.86 -49.71 8.00
CA TYR A 19 7.49 -48.87 6.97
C TYR A 19 6.58 -47.70 6.55
N SER A 20 5.32 -47.99 6.18
CA SER A 20 4.35 -46.98 5.75
C SER A 20 4.04 -45.99 6.87
N ARG A 21 4.02 -46.42 8.14
CA ARG A 21 3.82 -45.53 9.29
C ARG A 21 5.00 -44.58 9.46
N SER A 22 6.22 -45.11 9.39
CA SER A 22 7.45 -44.31 9.47
C SER A 22 7.55 -43.30 8.33
N ASN A 23 7.30 -43.72 7.09
CA ASN A 23 7.31 -42.82 5.95
C ASN A 23 6.24 -41.72 6.06
N ARG A 24 5.01 -42.08 6.44
CA ARG A 24 3.93 -41.11 6.69
C ARG A 24 4.32 -40.08 7.75
N ASN A 25 4.90 -40.51 8.87
CA ASN A 25 5.32 -39.60 9.94
C ASN A 25 6.46 -38.67 9.49
N LEU A 26 7.39 -39.16 8.67
CA LEU A 26 8.43 -38.34 8.04
C LEU A 26 7.80 -37.24 7.17
N VAL A 27 6.92 -37.62 6.24
CA VAL A 27 6.23 -36.65 5.37
C VAL A 27 5.45 -35.61 6.19
N PHE A 28 4.68 -36.04 7.20
CA PHE A 28 3.97 -35.10 8.08
C PHE A 28 4.91 -34.13 8.79
N THR A 29 6.05 -34.61 9.28
CA THR A 29 7.04 -33.76 9.97
C THR A 29 7.58 -32.69 9.01
N LEU A 30 7.93 -33.08 7.77
CA LEU A 30 8.44 -32.14 6.77
C LEU A 30 7.37 -31.11 6.35
N VAL A 31 6.12 -31.55 6.18
CA VAL A 31 4.99 -30.65 5.88
C VAL A 31 4.74 -29.67 7.03
N ILE A 32 4.83 -30.11 8.29
CA ILE A 32 4.69 -29.24 9.47
C ILE A 32 5.81 -28.21 9.51
N ILE A 33 7.06 -28.60 9.26
CA ILE A 33 8.20 -27.67 9.19
C ILE A 33 7.96 -26.61 8.10
N TRP A 34 7.57 -27.05 6.91
CA TRP A 34 7.25 -26.14 5.80
C TRP A 34 6.11 -25.18 6.17
N ALA A 35 5.01 -25.71 6.73
CA ALA A 35 3.87 -24.90 7.14
C ALA A 35 4.25 -23.88 8.24
N MET A 36 5.08 -24.27 9.21
CA MET A 36 5.61 -23.36 10.22
C MET A 36 6.49 -22.27 9.61
N ALA A 37 7.33 -22.59 8.61
CA ALA A 37 8.14 -21.58 7.93
C ALA A 37 7.26 -20.57 7.17
N VAL A 38 6.26 -21.06 6.43
CA VAL A 38 5.35 -20.19 5.67
C VAL A 38 4.48 -19.37 6.61
N PHE A 39 3.63 -20.01 7.42
CA PHE A 39 2.64 -19.32 8.23
C PHE A 39 3.24 -18.65 9.46
N GLY A 40 4.27 -19.26 10.07
CA GLY A 40 4.97 -18.67 11.21
C GLY A 40 5.63 -17.35 10.85
N PHE A 41 6.19 -17.22 9.64
CA PHE A 41 6.72 -15.94 9.18
C PHE A 41 5.63 -14.86 9.02
N HIS A 42 4.46 -15.20 8.46
CA HIS A 42 3.35 -14.25 8.34
C HIS A 42 2.80 -13.83 9.70
N ILE A 43 2.65 -14.78 10.62
CA ILE A 43 2.23 -14.50 12.01
C ILE A 43 3.27 -13.62 12.70
N LEU A 44 4.56 -13.94 12.56
CA LEU A 44 5.65 -13.15 13.12
C LEU A 44 5.63 -11.71 12.61
N MET A 45 5.45 -11.50 11.30
CA MET A 45 5.31 -10.15 10.74
C MET A 45 4.13 -9.42 11.36
N ARG A 46 2.98 -10.08 11.51
CA ARG A 46 1.77 -9.48 12.10
C ARG A 46 1.92 -9.13 13.59
N ILE A 47 2.76 -9.86 14.33
CA ILE A 47 3.02 -9.58 15.74
C ILE A 47 4.01 -8.42 15.92
N ILE A 48 5.02 -8.33 15.05
CA ILE A 48 6.12 -7.36 15.20
C ILE A 48 5.81 -6.02 14.52
N GLU A 49 4.86 -5.98 13.58
CA GLU A 49 4.51 -4.75 12.89
C GLU A 49 4.03 -3.63 13.86
N LYS A 50 4.52 -2.42 13.62
CA LYS A 50 4.15 -1.22 14.37
C LYS A 50 3.69 -0.13 13.41
N PRO A 51 2.71 0.70 13.81
CA PRO A 51 2.28 1.82 12.99
C PRO A 51 3.44 2.82 12.87
N LYS A 52 3.84 3.13 11.63
CA LYS A 52 4.88 4.10 11.32
C LYS A 52 4.30 5.16 10.39
N PRO A 53 4.33 6.45 10.78
CA PRO A 53 3.87 7.53 9.92
C PRO A 53 4.87 7.80 8.79
N GLU A 54 4.36 8.08 7.60
CA GLU A 54 5.14 8.60 6.49
C GLU A 54 5.56 10.06 6.71
N GLU A 55 6.58 10.51 5.96
CA GLU A 55 7.06 11.90 5.96
C GLU A 55 5.92 12.90 5.77
N ALA A 56 4.99 12.64 4.84
CA ALA A 56 3.84 13.49 4.58
C ALA A 56 2.88 13.63 5.78
N MET A 57 2.75 12.59 6.63
CA MET A 57 1.92 12.65 7.84
C MET A 57 2.57 13.54 8.89
N ILE A 58 3.89 13.39 9.05
CA ILE A 58 4.68 14.21 9.97
C ILE A 58 4.61 15.68 9.57
N GLU A 59 4.75 15.98 8.28
CA GLU A 59 4.59 17.35 7.75
C GLU A 59 3.18 17.89 7.98
N TYR A 60 2.15 17.10 7.68
CA TYR A 60 0.75 17.46 7.91
C TYR A 60 0.49 17.82 9.37
N GLN A 61 0.89 16.96 10.30
CA GLN A 61 0.69 17.18 11.74
C GLN A 61 1.38 18.46 12.23
N LYS A 62 2.57 18.79 11.71
CA LYS A 62 3.30 20.00 12.07
C LYS A 62 2.58 21.28 11.65
N VAL A 63 1.93 21.29 10.49
CA VAL A 63 1.41 22.53 9.89
C VAL A 63 -0.12 22.68 10.02
N LYS A 64 -0.87 21.59 10.25
CA LYS A 64 -2.34 21.58 10.19
C LYS A 64 -2.98 22.64 11.10
N THR A 65 -2.49 22.82 12.32
CA THR A 65 -3.07 23.74 13.30
C THR A 65 -3.02 25.19 12.79
N ASN A 66 -1.85 25.61 12.30
CA ASN A 66 -1.64 26.96 11.78
C ASN A 66 -2.42 27.20 10.48
N VAL A 67 -2.53 26.17 9.64
CA VAL A 67 -3.26 26.24 8.37
C VAL A 67 -4.76 26.40 8.62
N PHE A 68 -5.35 25.58 9.50
CA PHE A 68 -6.77 25.69 9.83
C PHE A 68 -7.11 26.95 10.63
N SER A 69 -6.16 27.52 11.37
CA SER A 69 -6.36 28.79 12.08
C SER A 69 -6.05 30.03 11.23
N GLU A 70 -5.75 29.88 9.93
CA GLU A 70 -5.37 30.96 9.00
C GLU A 70 -4.12 31.76 9.41
N LYS A 71 -3.27 31.23 10.30
CA LYS A 71 -2.03 31.87 10.79
C LYS A 71 -0.77 31.34 10.11
N SER A 72 -0.93 30.39 9.18
CA SER A 72 0.18 29.74 8.48
C SER A 72 0.87 30.64 7.45
N SER A 73 2.19 30.50 7.36
CA SER A 73 3.03 30.96 6.26
C SER A 73 2.69 30.29 4.93
N VAL A 74 3.18 30.86 3.81
CA VAL A 74 3.01 30.29 2.47
C VAL A 74 3.63 28.90 2.39
N GLN A 75 4.80 28.71 2.98
CA GLN A 75 5.53 27.44 2.99
C GLN A 75 4.77 26.36 3.76
N GLU A 76 4.15 26.69 4.90
CA GLU A 76 3.32 25.76 5.65
C GLU A 76 2.09 25.32 4.85
N LYS A 77 1.44 26.26 4.15
CA LYS A 77 0.31 25.95 3.27
C LYS A 77 0.71 25.06 2.10
N GLN A 78 1.89 25.29 1.50
CA GLN A 78 2.44 24.45 0.44
C GLN A 78 2.74 23.02 0.94
N LYS A 79 3.33 22.88 2.13
CA LYS A 79 3.55 21.57 2.77
C LYS A 79 2.24 20.85 3.05
N PHE A 80 1.26 21.56 3.59
CA PHE A 80 -0.09 21.01 3.81
C PHE A 80 -0.72 20.53 2.51
N CYS A 81 -0.70 21.37 1.46
CA CYS A 81 -1.21 21.03 0.14
C CYS A 81 -0.50 19.80 -0.45
N SER A 82 0.83 19.73 -0.30
CA SER A 82 1.63 18.58 -0.69
C SER A 82 1.20 17.29 0.02
N SER A 83 0.98 17.33 1.33
CA SER A 83 0.49 16.17 2.09
C SER A 83 -0.90 15.72 1.64
N VAL A 84 -1.81 16.66 1.35
CA VAL A 84 -3.15 16.36 0.81
C VAL A 84 -3.04 15.66 -0.55
N MET A 85 -2.18 16.16 -1.45
CA MET A 85 -1.97 15.53 -2.77
C MET A 85 -1.38 14.13 -2.67
N SER A 86 -0.47 13.89 -1.72
CA SER A 86 0.07 12.54 -1.46
C SER A 86 -1.03 11.55 -1.09
N VAL A 87 -2.02 11.98 -0.30
CA VAL A 87 -3.18 11.13 0.02
C VAL A 87 -4.13 10.99 -1.15
N LEU A 88 -4.40 12.05 -1.91
CA LEU A 88 -5.26 11.98 -3.10
C LEU A 88 -4.75 10.97 -4.13
N GLY A 89 -3.43 10.93 -4.37
CA GLY A 89 -2.81 9.94 -5.25
C GLY A 89 -3.04 8.49 -4.77
N LYS A 90 -3.10 8.26 -3.45
CA LYS A 90 -3.35 6.94 -2.85
C LYS A 90 -4.84 6.59 -2.75
N ALA A 91 -5.68 7.57 -2.45
CA ALA A 91 -7.11 7.40 -2.25
C ALA A 91 -7.84 6.97 -3.53
N TYR A 92 -7.29 7.33 -4.69
CA TYR A 92 -7.81 6.90 -5.99
C TYR A 92 -7.60 5.40 -6.27
N LEU A 93 -6.59 4.77 -5.66
CA LEU A 93 -6.15 3.40 -5.98
C LEU A 93 -6.80 2.30 -5.14
N ARG A 94 -7.78 2.61 -4.28
CA ARG A 94 -8.26 1.67 -3.24
C ARG A 94 -9.53 0.90 -3.61
N ASP A 95 -9.61 -0.33 -3.08
CA ASP A 95 -10.65 -1.38 -3.21
C ASP A 95 -12.09 -0.88 -3.54
N PRO A 96 -12.74 -1.43 -4.60
CA PRO A 96 -14.15 -1.18 -4.93
C PRO A 96 -15.14 -1.35 -3.77
N LYS A 97 -14.84 -2.20 -2.78
CA LYS A 97 -15.69 -2.41 -1.59
C LYS A 97 -15.78 -1.18 -0.68
N LEU A 98 -14.79 -0.30 -0.71
CA LEU A 98 -14.75 0.95 0.08
C LEU A 98 -15.26 2.16 -0.70
N LYS A 99 -15.81 1.96 -1.91
CA LYS A 99 -16.18 3.03 -2.85
C LYS A 99 -17.03 4.16 -2.24
N LYS A 100 -17.97 3.84 -1.35
CA LYS A 100 -18.83 4.86 -0.71
C LYS A 100 -18.08 5.71 0.31
N ILE A 101 -17.27 5.08 1.17
CA ILE A 101 -16.45 5.77 2.17
C ILE A 101 -15.36 6.60 1.47
N ASN A 102 -14.75 6.03 0.44
CA ASN A 102 -13.75 6.71 -0.38
C ASN A 102 -14.34 7.94 -1.07
N LYS A 103 -15.62 7.93 -1.47
CA LYS A 103 -16.26 9.09 -2.11
C LYS A 103 -16.36 10.29 -1.16
N ASP A 104 -16.76 10.06 0.10
CA ASP A 104 -16.78 11.11 1.13
C ASP A 104 -15.36 11.63 1.40
N TYR A 105 -14.38 10.74 1.53
CA TYR A 105 -12.99 11.14 1.75
C TYR A 105 -12.39 11.90 0.58
N GLN A 106 -12.66 11.47 -0.65
CA GLN A 106 -12.26 12.19 -1.86
C GLN A 106 -12.90 13.57 -1.93
N GLU A 107 -14.17 13.69 -1.57
CA GLU A 107 -14.84 15.01 -1.51
C GLU A 107 -14.15 15.94 -0.52
N VAL A 108 -13.87 15.47 0.69
CA VAL A 108 -13.14 16.23 1.72
C VAL A 108 -11.77 16.65 1.21
N LEU A 109 -11.00 15.72 0.63
CA LEU A 109 -9.64 15.99 0.12
C LEU A 109 -9.66 16.96 -1.07
N ASN A 110 -10.57 16.78 -2.03
CA ASN A 110 -10.66 17.60 -3.24
C ASN A 110 -11.07 19.04 -2.91
N ASN A 111 -12.03 19.20 -1.99
CA ASN A 111 -12.45 20.52 -1.50
C ASN A 111 -11.37 21.18 -0.65
N THR A 112 -10.68 20.42 0.20
CA THR A 112 -9.53 20.91 0.97
C THR A 112 -8.42 21.39 0.04
N LEU A 113 -8.15 20.64 -1.04
CA LEU A 113 -7.19 21.01 -2.08
C LEU A 113 -7.63 22.31 -2.77
N GLY A 114 -8.90 22.44 -3.16
CA GLY A 114 -9.44 23.68 -3.75
C GLY A 114 -9.24 24.89 -2.84
N TRP A 115 -9.67 24.79 -1.59
CA TRP A 115 -9.55 25.84 -0.57
C TRP A 115 -8.11 26.28 -0.32
N ILE A 116 -7.20 25.34 -0.04
CA ILE A 116 -5.81 25.68 0.27
C ILE A 116 -5.13 26.34 -0.94
N SER A 117 -5.43 25.85 -2.14
CA SER A 117 -4.83 26.32 -3.39
C SER A 117 -5.32 27.72 -3.76
N TYR A 118 -6.62 27.98 -3.58
CA TYR A 118 -7.18 29.33 -3.70
C TYR A 118 -6.50 30.30 -2.72
N SER A 119 -6.24 29.85 -1.49
CA SER A 119 -5.55 30.68 -0.48
C SER A 119 -4.08 30.97 -0.84
N LEU A 120 -3.42 30.05 -1.54
CA LEU A 120 -2.04 30.17 -2.02
C LEU A 120 -1.92 31.06 -3.26
N MET A 121 -3.01 31.23 -4.02
CA MET A 121 -3.02 32.10 -5.19
C MET A 121 -2.90 33.59 -4.82
N PRO A 122 -2.09 34.37 -5.58
CA PRO A 122 -2.05 35.82 -5.46
C PRO A 122 -3.43 36.46 -5.62
N LYS A 123 -3.70 37.53 -4.87
CA LYS A 123 -5.03 38.17 -4.82
C LYS A 123 -5.56 38.58 -6.20
N ASN A 124 -4.70 39.05 -7.09
CA ASN A 124 -5.03 39.45 -8.45
C ASN A 124 -5.41 38.26 -9.35
N LEU A 125 -4.94 37.05 -9.07
CA LEU A 125 -5.19 35.84 -9.86
C LEU A 125 -6.36 35.00 -9.33
N ARG A 126 -6.78 35.21 -8.09
CA ARG A 126 -7.82 34.40 -7.42
C ARG A 126 -9.13 34.32 -8.20
N LYS A 127 -9.61 35.45 -8.74
CA LYS A 127 -10.87 35.51 -9.50
C LYS A 127 -10.77 34.74 -10.81
N GLU A 128 -9.63 34.84 -11.50
CA GLU A 128 -9.39 34.08 -12.74
C GLU A 128 -9.26 32.59 -12.46
N PHE A 129 -8.51 32.21 -11.42
CA PHE A 129 -8.38 30.83 -10.95
C PHE A 129 -9.75 30.22 -10.65
N GLU A 130 -10.59 30.91 -9.88
CA GLU A 130 -11.95 30.49 -9.56
C GLU A 130 -12.80 30.29 -10.81
N ASN A 131 -12.80 31.26 -11.73
CA ASN A 131 -13.61 31.19 -12.95
C ASN A 131 -13.20 30.02 -13.84
N LYS A 132 -11.89 29.81 -14.04
CA LYS A 132 -11.38 28.67 -14.82
C LYS A 132 -11.69 27.34 -14.16
N LEU A 133 -11.55 27.27 -12.83
CA LEU A 133 -11.84 26.06 -12.08
C LEU A 133 -13.34 25.70 -12.12
N LYS A 134 -14.25 26.68 -11.98
CA LYS A 134 -15.70 26.47 -12.15
C LYS A 134 -16.06 26.01 -13.56
N SER A 135 -15.46 26.64 -14.58
CA SER A 135 -15.65 26.25 -15.98
C SER A 135 -15.19 24.80 -16.23
N TYR A 136 -14.11 24.38 -15.59
CA TYR A 136 -13.62 23.00 -15.62
C TYR A 136 -14.56 22.03 -14.89
N ASN A 137 -14.99 22.35 -13.66
CA ASN A 137 -15.82 21.43 -12.86
C ASN A 137 -17.29 21.34 -13.32
N SER A 138 -17.80 22.30 -14.11
CA SER A 138 -19.19 22.29 -14.60
C SER A 138 -19.45 21.29 -15.73
N GLU A 139 -18.40 20.80 -16.39
CA GLU A 139 -18.53 20.03 -17.62
C GLU A 139 -18.74 18.53 -17.36
N LYS A 140 -19.62 17.91 -18.16
CA LYS A 140 -20.09 16.53 -17.93
C LYS A 140 -19.65 15.52 -18.98
N THR A 141 -19.17 15.97 -20.14
CA THR A 141 -18.73 15.07 -21.24
C THR A 141 -17.22 14.90 -21.23
N GLU A 142 -16.74 13.67 -21.39
CA GLU A 142 -15.30 13.35 -21.29
C GLU A 142 -14.43 14.14 -22.27
N GLU A 143 -14.89 14.32 -23.50
CA GLU A 143 -14.19 15.06 -24.55
C GLU A 143 -13.95 16.53 -24.13
N LYS A 144 -15.01 17.21 -23.67
CA LYS A 144 -14.91 18.59 -23.19
C LYS A 144 -14.18 18.70 -21.86
N ILE A 145 -14.27 17.68 -21.00
CA ILE A 145 -13.48 17.62 -19.76
C ILE A 145 -11.98 17.61 -20.09
N SER A 146 -11.56 16.82 -21.07
CA SER A 146 -10.15 16.76 -21.50
C SER A 146 -9.67 18.10 -22.05
N GLU A 147 -10.47 18.74 -22.90
CA GLU A 147 -10.18 20.07 -23.47
C GLU A 147 -10.07 21.14 -22.37
N LYS A 148 -11.06 21.22 -21.47
CA LYS A 148 -11.06 22.16 -20.33
C LYS A 148 -9.93 21.88 -19.35
N ARG A 149 -9.54 20.62 -19.19
CA ARG A 149 -8.37 20.23 -18.40
C ARG A 149 -7.08 20.78 -19.02
N GLY A 150 -6.94 20.70 -20.34
CA GLY A 150 -5.83 21.33 -21.07
C GLY A 150 -5.76 22.83 -20.78
N PHE A 151 -6.87 23.56 -20.97
CA PHE A 151 -6.92 25.00 -20.70
C PHE A 151 -6.61 25.38 -19.25
N PHE A 152 -7.07 24.58 -18.28
CA PHE A 152 -6.75 24.82 -16.87
C PHE A 152 -5.27 24.51 -16.59
N SER A 153 -4.72 23.45 -17.18
CA SER A 153 -3.30 23.10 -17.08
C SER A 153 -2.41 24.22 -17.64
N ASP A 154 -2.74 24.78 -18.80
CA ASP A 154 -1.99 25.86 -19.43
C ASP A 154 -1.98 27.12 -18.56
N PHE A 155 -3.13 27.46 -17.96
CA PHE A 155 -3.21 28.55 -16.99
C PHE A 155 -2.36 28.29 -15.74
N MET A 156 -2.30 27.04 -15.27
CA MET A 156 -1.56 26.68 -14.07
C MET A 156 -0.05 26.67 -14.29
N GLU A 157 0.43 26.49 -15.52
CA GLU A 157 1.86 26.33 -15.81
C GLU A 157 2.76 27.45 -15.27
N PRO A 158 2.46 28.76 -15.49
CA PRO A 158 3.24 29.85 -14.89
C PRO A 158 3.03 30.02 -13.38
N HIS A 159 2.06 29.33 -12.78
CA HIS A 159 1.58 29.57 -11.42
C HIS A 159 1.87 28.42 -10.44
N TRP A 160 2.49 27.33 -10.90
CA TRP A 160 2.79 26.17 -10.05
C TRP A 160 3.59 26.48 -8.80
N ASN A 161 4.51 27.44 -8.86
CA ASN A 161 5.38 27.81 -7.73
C ASN A 161 4.60 28.36 -6.52
N PHE A 162 3.35 28.78 -6.70
CA PHE A 162 2.48 29.17 -5.58
C PHE A 162 1.97 27.97 -4.80
N ILE A 163 1.75 26.83 -5.45
CA ILE A 163 1.16 25.63 -4.84
C ILE A 163 2.21 24.58 -4.49
N ILE A 164 3.13 24.32 -5.42
CA ILE A 164 4.16 23.28 -5.32
C ILE A 164 5.52 23.99 -5.25
N PRO A 165 6.30 23.81 -4.17
CA PRO A 165 7.66 24.33 -4.10
C PRO A 165 8.52 23.79 -5.25
N LYS A 166 9.44 24.61 -5.78
CA LYS A 166 10.33 24.22 -6.90
C LYS A 166 11.10 22.93 -6.63
N ASP A 167 11.55 22.74 -5.39
CA ASP A 167 12.36 21.58 -4.97
C ASP A 167 11.50 20.40 -4.49
N SER A 168 10.19 20.41 -4.73
CA SER A 168 9.31 19.33 -4.32
C SER A 168 9.62 18.05 -5.08
N LYS A 169 9.91 16.97 -4.34
CA LYS A 169 9.90 15.60 -4.88
C LYS A 169 8.56 15.32 -5.58
N PHE A 170 8.64 14.59 -6.69
CA PHE A 170 7.48 14.17 -7.50
C PHE A 170 6.59 15.33 -7.99
N SER A 171 7.19 16.49 -8.29
CA SER A 171 6.47 17.69 -8.75
C SER A 171 5.52 17.39 -9.92
N ASN A 172 5.98 16.68 -10.96
CA ASN A 172 5.14 16.34 -12.12
C ASN A 172 3.91 15.50 -11.74
N VAL A 173 4.08 14.49 -10.87
CA VAL A 173 2.98 13.65 -10.39
C VAL A 173 1.99 14.48 -9.58
N LYS A 174 2.48 15.38 -8.71
CA LYS A 174 1.63 16.28 -7.92
C LYS A 174 0.85 17.25 -8.81
N LYS A 175 1.48 17.82 -9.85
CA LYS A 175 0.79 18.64 -10.85
C LYS A 175 -0.35 17.87 -11.50
N SER A 176 -0.11 16.63 -11.93
CA SER A 176 -1.17 15.79 -12.51
C SER A 176 -2.28 15.49 -11.49
N ILE A 177 -1.95 15.06 -10.27
CA ILE A 177 -2.96 14.82 -9.22
C ILE A 177 -3.80 16.08 -9.01
N PHE A 178 -3.16 17.24 -8.91
CA PHE A 178 -3.84 18.51 -8.73
C PHE A 178 -4.85 18.78 -9.83
N ILE A 179 -4.42 18.76 -11.09
CA ILE A 179 -5.26 19.09 -12.26
C ILE A 179 -6.47 18.15 -12.35
N TYR A 180 -6.33 16.90 -11.92
CA TYR A 180 -7.40 15.90 -12.00
C TYR A 180 -8.37 15.91 -10.81
N GLN A 181 -7.92 16.35 -9.64
CA GLN A 181 -8.66 16.17 -8.38
C GLN A 181 -9.26 17.47 -7.84
N ILE A 182 -8.76 18.64 -8.25
CA ILE A 182 -9.22 19.91 -7.69
C ILE A 182 -10.70 20.21 -7.98
N LYS A 183 -11.40 20.75 -6.97
CA LYS A 183 -12.81 21.15 -7.02
C LYS A 183 -13.04 22.59 -6.57
N SER A 184 -14.12 23.20 -7.06
CA SER A 184 -14.53 24.58 -6.78
C SER A 184 -15.61 24.75 -5.71
N ASP A 185 -16.14 23.66 -5.13
CA ASP A 185 -17.35 23.71 -4.30
C ASP A 185 -17.16 24.49 -2.97
N ASN A 186 -15.94 24.57 -2.42
CA ASN A 186 -15.64 25.18 -1.12
C ASN A 186 -14.37 26.05 -1.08
N LEU A 187 -14.13 26.88 -2.11
CA LEU A 187 -12.87 27.64 -2.22
C LEU A 187 -12.63 28.66 -1.10
N PHE A 188 -13.69 29.29 -0.59
CA PHE A 188 -13.57 30.42 0.33
C PHE A 188 -13.49 29.99 1.80
N LYS A 189 -14.17 28.91 2.15
CA LYS A 189 -14.30 28.45 3.52
C LYS A 189 -14.49 26.94 3.55
N LEU A 190 -13.66 26.28 4.34
CA LEU A 190 -13.79 24.85 4.58
C LEU A 190 -14.82 24.59 5.70
N PRO A 191 -15.73 23.61 5.53
CA PRO A 191 -16.62 23.19 6.61
C PRO A 191 -15.82 22.74 7.85
N SER A 192 -16.27 23.08 9.05
CA SER A 192 -15.56 22.74 10.30
C SER A 192 -15.45 21.22 10.54
N GLU A 193 -16.39 20.44 10.01
CA GLU A 193 -16.34 18.97 10.05
C GLU A 193 -15.16 18.38 9.27
N TYR A 194 -14.67 19.07 8.23
CA TYR A 194 -13.59 18.55 7.38
C TYR A 194 -12.27 18.46 8.13
N GLN A 195 -12.04 19.32 9.14
CA GLN A 195 -10.83 19.25 9.96
C GLN A 195 -10.72 17.89 10.67
N LYS A 196 -11.82 17.42 11.29
CA LYS A 196 -11.85 16.12 11.97
C LYS A 196 -11.73 14.97 10.97
N LYS A 197 -12.44 15.05 9.83
CA LYS A 197 -12.36 14.03 8.78
C LYS A 197 -10.95 13.95 8.17
N MET A 198 -10.27 15.08 7.98
CA MET A 198 -8.91 15.13 7.47
C MET A 198 -7.94 14.36 8.36
N ASP A 199 -8.03 14.50 9.69
CA ASP A 199 -7.15 13.74 10.58
C ASP A 199 -7.32 12.22 10.40
N VAL A 200 -8.56 11.75 10.33
CA VAL A 200 -8.89 10.33 10.10
C VAL A 200 -8.39 9.86 8.73
N ILE A 201 -8.59 10.68 7.69
CA ILE A 201 -8.16 10.36 6.33
C ILE A 201 -6.63 10.29 6.25
N MET A 202 -5.93 11.28 6.79
CA MET A 202 -4.46 11.35 6.73
C MET A 202 -3.84 10.17 7.48
N GLU A 203 -4.36 9.83 8.66
CA GLU A 203 -3.92 8.65 9.42
C GLU A 203 -4.13 7.36 8.63
N LEU A 204 -5.32 7.17 8.04
CA LEU A 204 -5.68 5.97 7.29
C LEU A 204 -4.77 5.72 6.07
N TYR A 205 -4.28 6.77 5.42
CA TYR A 205 -3.51 6.65 4.17
C TYR A 205 -2.00 6.85 4.32
N LEU A 206 -1.54 7.46 5.42
CA LEU A 206 -0.14 7.79 5.65
C LEU A 206 0.47 7.11 6.88
N VAL A 207 -0.29 6.31 7.62
CA VAL A 207 0.24 5.42 8.64
C VAL A 207 0.19 3.99 8.12
N HIS A 208 1.37 3.37 8.05
CA HIS A 208 1.52 2.01 7.56
C HIS A 208 2.20 1.16 8.63
N ASN A 209 1.79 -0.10 8.71
CA ASN A 209 2.41 -1.07 9.60
C ASN A 209 3.77 -1.48 9.00
N GLN A 210 4.85 -1.24 9.74
CA GLN A 210 6.21 -1.61 9.37
C GLN A 210 6.88 -2.35 10.51
N SER A 211 7.84 -3.22 10.19
CA SER A 211 8.65 -3.96 11.14
C SER A 211 10.12 -3.96 10.70
N PHE A 212 11.03 -4.38 11.58
CA PHE A 212 12.42 -4.55 11.17
C PHE A 212 12.54 -5.59 10.02
N LEU A 213 11.68 -6.62 9.97
CA LEU A 213 11.66 -7.61 8.90
C LEU A 213 11.25 -7.03 7.53
N THR A 214 10.46 -5.95 7.52
CA THR A 214 10.11 -5.24 6.29
C THR A 214 11.16 -4.22 5.90
N ASP A 215 11.81 -3.59 6.89
CA ASP A 215 12.75 -2.48 6.68
C ASP A 215 14.19 -2.96 6.42
N THR A 216 14.59 -4.11 6.98
CA THR A 216 15.93 -4.68 6.77
C THR A 216 16.11 -5.06 5.31
N LYS A 217 17.19 -4.57 4.70
CA LYS A 217 17.59 -4.97 3.35
C LYS A 217 18.56 -6.13 3.41
N PHE A 218 18.33 -7.14 2.60
CA PHE A 218 19.22 -8.28 2.39
C PHE A 218 19.48 -8.40 0.88
N LEU A 219 20.75 -8.44 0.49
CA LEU A 219 21.17 -8.52 -0.92
C LEU A 219 20.53 -7.45 -1.85
N GLY A 220 20.23 -6.26 -1.31
CA GLY A 220 19.70 -5.13 -2.08
C GLY A 220 18.17 -5.00 -2.09
N PHE A 221 17.44 -5.92 -1.48
CA PHE A 221 15.97 -5.90 -1.43
C PHE A 221 15.43 -6.14 0.00
N PRO A 222 14.18 -5.77 0.28
CA PRO A 222 13.56 -6.03 1.59
C PRO A 222 13.62 -7.50 2.01
N PHE A 223 13.99 -7.76 3.27
CA PHE A 223 14.20 -9.11 3.80
C PHE A 223 12.97 -10.00 3.68
N HIS A 224 11.77 -9.48 3.91
CA HIS A 224 10.55 -10.27 3.74
C HIS A 224 10.35 -10.79 2.30
N TYR A 225 10.80 -10.07 1.27
CA TYR A 225 10.80 -10.57 -0.11
C TYR A 225 11.86 -11.65 -0.33
N PHE A 226 13.03 -11.53 0.29
CA PHE A 226 14.02 -12.61 0.32
C PHE A 226 13.48 -13.87 0.95
N TYR A 227 12.86 -13.70 2.11
CA TYR A 227 12.30 -14.81 2.86
C TYR A 227 11.27 -15.56 2.01
N SER A 228 10.31 -14.85 1.44
CA SER A 228 9.21 -15.47 0.71
C SER A 228 9.60 -16.00 -0.67
N ALA A 229 10.43 -15.28 -1.43
CA ALA A 229 10.74 -15.62 -2.82
C ALA A 229 11.92 -16.61 -2.97
N ILE A 230 12.92 -16.51 -2.09
CA ILE A 230 14.17 -17.28 -2.23
C ILE A 230 14.32 -18.29 -1.11
N PHE A 231 14.28 -17.84 0.15
CA PHE A 231 14.53 -18.74 1.29
C PHE A 231 13.52 -19.89 1.34
N LEU A 232 12.21 -19.62 1.19
CA LEU A 232 11.20 -20.68 1.19
C LEU A 232 11.39 -21.68 0.04
N LEU A 233 11.88 -21.24 -1.12
CA LEU A 233 12.17 -22.13 -2.25
C LEU A 233 13.38 -23.02 -1.93
N VAL A 234 14.47 -22.43 -1.43
CA VAL A 234 15.67 -23.18 -1.01
C VAL A 234 15.31 -24.18 0.09
N LEU A 235 14.54 -23.75 1.08
CA LEU A 235 14.04 -24.62 2.14
C LEU A 235 13.22 -25.79 1.58
N PHE A 236 12.34 -25.53 0.61
CA PHE A 236 11.55 -26.59 -0.03
C PHE A 236 12.44 -27.64 -0.71
N VAL A 237 13.41 -27.20 -1.53
CA VAL A 237 14.37 -28.10 -2.18
C VAL A 237 15.17 -28.90 -1.14
N PHE A 238 15.61 -28.24 -0.08
CA PHE A 238 16.32 -28.89 1.03
C PHE A 238 15.46 -29.94 1.72
N LEU A 239 14.17 -29.66 1.99
CA LEU A 239 13.25 -30.64 2.58
C LEU A 239 13.02 -31.85 1.66
N CYS A 240 12.95 -31.64 0.34
CA CYS A 240 12.87 -32.74 -0.63
C CYS A 240 14.14 -33.62 -0.62
N TRP A 241 15.32 -33.00 -0.52
CA TRP A 241 16.58 -33.72 -0.40
C TRP A 241 16.65 -34.52 0.91
N VAL A 242 16.26 -33.91 2.03
CA VAL A 242 16.16 -34.60 3.34
C VAL A 242 15.19 -35.78 3.27
N TYR A 243 14.05 -35.61 2.60
CA TYR A 243 13.09 -36.69 2.39
C TYR A 243 13.71 -37.86 1.61
N ALA A 244 14.36 -37.57 0.48
CA ALA A 244 14.99 -38.61 -0.34
C ALA A 244 16.03 -39.40 0.47
N TYR A 245 16.93 -38.70 1.16
CA TYR A 245 17.95 -39.32 2.00
C TYR A 245 17.35 -40.16 3.14
N GLN A 246 16.37 -39.63 3.87
CA GLN A 246 15.76 -40.37 4.97
C GLN A 246 14.93 -41.57 4.48
N THR A 247 14.33 -41.47 3.30
CA THR A 247 13.59 -42.58 2.68
C THR A 247 14.54 -43.71 2.31
N GLU A 248 15.74 -43.44 1.77
CA GLU A 248 16.75 -44.47 1.53
C GLU A 248 17.17 -45.19 2.82
N VAL A 249 17.38 -44.44 3.90
CA VAL A 249 17.70 -45.02 5.21
C VAL A 249 16.56 -45.90 5.72
N LEU A 250 15.31 -45.48 5.55
CA LEU A 250 14.13 -46.27 5.90
C LEU A 250 14.01 -47.53 5.03
N ASN A 251 14.26 -47.43 3.73
CA ASN A 251 14.24 -48.55 2.79
C ASN A 251 15.25 -49.63 3.23
N LYS A 252 16.50 -49.23 3.51
CA LYS A 252 17.53 -50.14 4.04
C LYS A 252 17.13 -50.77 5.36
N LYS A 253 16.57 -49.98 6.28
CA LYS A 253 16.17 -50.46 7.62
C LYS A 253 15.08 -51.54 7.56
N PHE A 254 14.12 -51.40 6.65
CA PHE A 254 13.00 -52.32 6.53
C PHE A 254 13.19 -53.35 5.40
N SER A 255 14.40 -53.43 4.83
CA SER A 255 14.74 -54.32 3.71
C SER A 255 13.75 -54.19 2.54
N VAL A 256 13.27 -52.97 2.32
CA VAL A 256 12.49 -52.59 1.14
C VAL A 256 13.51 -52.14 0.10
N GLU A 257 14.29 -53.08 -0.43
CA GLU A 257 15.13 -52.84 -1.61
C GLU A 257 14.33 -53.23 -2.86
N GLU A 258 14.52 -52.48 -3.95
CA GLU A 258 13.90 -52.72 -5.27
C GLU A 258 14.24 -54.09 -5.84
#